data_AF-A0A2S0L4Z9-F1
#
_entry.id   AF-A0A2S0L4Z9-F1
#
_cell.length_a   1.000
_cell.length_b   1.000
_cell.length_c   1.000
_cell.angle_alpha   90.00
_cell.angle_beta   90.00
_cell.angle_gamma   90.00
#
_symmetry.space_group_name_H-M   'P 1'
#
loop_
_entity.id
_entity.type
_entity.pdbx_description
1 polymer ?
#
loop_
_entity_poly.entity_id
_entity_poly.type
_entity_poly.pdbx_seq_one_letter_code
_entity_poly.pdbx_strand_id
1 'polypeptide(L)'
;MTKGFKVFNEDWTCNGFQYEVGKTFEMEDSPICCNRGFHFCTKLSDCFNYYPFNSDNKVAEVEAIGEVVSDSGDTKHCTNKIKIVRELTWHEVLDLVNMGKDCTGYCNSGNRNSGDWNSGNRNSGDWNSGDCNSGNWNSGNRNSGNRNSGNRNSGDWNSGNRNSGDWNSGDCNSGNWNSGNRNSGNWNSGDCNSGDWNDTSFSNGVFNTKEPNIYMFDELTEMTYRDWLNHPARFILNGVPFDEIRWVYSENMTDDEKKEHPEHDVTGGFLKEFDYSKNRQNWWNGLDKDTKEKIKSLPNFDKQKFERITGIKVD
;
A
#
# COMPACT_ATOMS: atom_id res chain seq x y z
N MET A 1 -26.83 40.10 -6.69
CA MET A 1 -26.32 39.73 -5.35
C MET A 1 -25.59 38.41 -5.48
N THR A 2 -24.29 38.41 -5.22
CA THR A 2 -23.43 37.23 -5.37
C THR A 2 -22.94 36.83 -3.99
N LYS A 3 -23.14 35.57 -3.61
CA LYS A 3 -22.65 35.03 -2.34
C LYS A 3 -21.25 34.46 -2.52
N GLY A 4 -20.45 34.50 -1.46
CA GLY A 4 -19.17 33.82 -1.44
C GLY A 4 -18.54 33.90 -0.06
N PHE A 5 -17.23 33.78 -0.04
CA PHE A 5 -16.42 33.70 1.15
C PHE A 5 -15.27 34.70 1.08
N LYS A 6 -14.85 35.17 2.25
CA LYS A 6 -13.68 36.02 2.39
C LYS A 6 -12.90 35.62 3.62
N VAL A 7 -11.58 35.60 3.48
CA VAL A 7 -10.64 35.41 4.59
C VAL A 7 -10.02 36.77 4.94
N PHE A 8 -9.81 36.98 6.23
CA PHE A 8 -9.19 38.17 6.84
C PHE A 8 -8.09 37.73 7.80
N ASN A 9 -7.25 38.68 8.17
CA ASN A 9 -6.31 38.50 9.27
C ASN A 9 -7.05 38.24 10.60
N GLU A 10 -6.31 37.80 11.62
CA GLU A 10 -6.82 37.52 12.97
C GLU A 10 -7.60 38.68 13.61
N ASP A 11 -7.24 39.91 13.24
CA ASP A 11 -7.80 41.18 13.73
C ASP A 11 -8.95 41.72 12.85
N TRP A 12 -9.49 40.91 11.94
CA TRP A 12 -10.51 41.32 10.96
C TRP A 12 -10.06 42.37 9.93
N THR A 13 -8.75 42.53 9.72
CA THR A 13 -8.24 43.42 8.67
C THR A 13 -8.05 42.71 7.33
N CYS A 14 -8.20 43.48 6.24
CA CYS A 14 -7.76 43.08 4.90
C CYS A 14 -7.49 44.34 4.05
N ASN A 15 -6.32 44.41 3.40
CA ASN A 15 -5.92 45.52 2.53
C ASN A 15 -6.15 46.93 3.13
N GLY A 16 -5.84 47.11 4.42
CA GLY A 16 -5.96 48.40 5.10
C GLY A 16 -7.37 48.77 5.56
N PHE A 17 -8.36 47.89 5.36
CA PHE A 17 -9.71 48.04 5.91
C PHE A 17 -9.90 47.20 7.16
N GLN A 18 -10.60 47.77 8.15
CA GLN A 18 -11.09 47.06 9.33
C GLN A 18 -12.52 46.60 9.06
N TYR A 19 -12.77 45.30 9.12
CA TYR A 19 -14.10 44.72 8.91
C TYR A 19 -14.76 44.34 10.22
N GLU A 20 -16.09 44.16 10.15
CA GLU A 20 -16.90 43.70 11.25
C GLU A 20 -18.09 42.91 10.72
N VAL A 21 -18.43 41.81 11.40
CA VAL A 21 -19.58 40.98 11.07
C VAL A 21 -20.88 41.77 11.17
N GLY A 22 -21.78 41.56 10.22
CA GLY A 22 -23.09 42.22 10.11
C GLY A 22 -23.05 43.57 9.40
N LYS A 23 -21.87 44.16 9.18
CA LYS A 23 -21.71 45.48 8.53
C LYS A 23 -21.57 45.37 7.01
N THR A 24 -21.93 46.48 6.35
CA THR A 24 -21.77 46.69 4.91
C THR A 24 -20.67 47.73 4.69
N PHE A 25 -19.80 47.46 3.73
CA PHE A 25 -18.68 48.31 3.34
C PHE A 25 -18.83 48.67 1.86
N GLU A 26 -18.55 49.92 1.52
CA GLU A 26 -18.76 50.48 0.18
C GLU A 26 -17.58 51.37 -0.21
N MET A 27 -17.22 51.34 -1.48
CA MET A 27 -16.27 52.25 -2.12
C MET A 27 -16.99 53.01 -3.23
N GLU A 28 -16.71 54.31 -3.36
CA GLU A 28 -17.28 55.14 -4.44
C GLU A 28 -16.73 54.74 -5.82
N ASP A 29 -15.51 54.24 -5.84
CA ASP A 29 -14.81 53.80 -7.04
C ASP A 29 -15.35 52.49 -7.61
N SER A 30 -15.42 52.39 -8.95
CA SER A 30 -15.73 51.14 -9.64
C SER A 30 -14.68 50.06 -9.37
N PRO A 31 -15.10 48.81 -9.14
CA PRO A 31 -14.17 47.72 -8.88
C PRO A 31 -13.38 47.38 -10.15
N ILE A 32 -12.10 47.06 -9.99
CA ILE A 32 -11.23 46.58 -11.06
C ILE A 32 -10.76 45.19 -10.65
N CYS A 33 -11.01 44.20 -11.50
CA CYS A 33 -10.63 42.81 -11.25
C CYS A 33 -9.17 42.73 -10.77
N CYS A 34 -8.94 42.01 -9.68
CA CYS A 34 -7.64 41.80 -9.03
C CYS A 34 -6.87 43.04 -8.55
N ASN A 35 -7.33 44.26 -8.81
CA ASN A 35 -6.59 45.49 -8.50
C ASN A 35 -7.29 46.33 -7.43
N ARG A 36 -8.59 46.60 -7.58
CA ARG A 36 -9.30 47.56 -6.73
C ARG A 36 -10.70 47.08 -6.37
N GLY A 37 -10.99 47.08 -5.07
CA GLY A 37 -12.28 46.72 -4.48
C GLY A 37 -12.17 45.57 -3.48
N PHE A 38 -13.32 45.13 -2.98
CA PHE A 38 -13.43 44.07 -1.99
C PHE A 38 -13.41 42.70 -2.66
N HIS A 39 -12.31 42.00 -2.48
CA HIS A 39 -12.08 40.67 -3.05
C HIS A 39 -12.72 39.56 -2.20
N PHE A 40 -13.38 38.62 -2.85
CA PHE A 40 -13.99 37.43 -2.25
C PHE A 40 -13.96 36.26 -3.25
N CYS A 41 -14.15 35.02 -2.80
CA CYS A 41 -14.25 33.86 -3.69
C CYS A 41 -15.61 33.15 -3.56
N THR A 42 -16.14 32.61 -4.65
CA THR A 42 -17.37 31.79 -4.63
C THR A 42 -17.14 30.38 -4.08
N LYS A 43 -15.90 29.89 -4.15
CA LYS A 43 -15.46 28.64 -3.53
C LYS A 43 -14.53 28.96 -2.36
N LEU A 44 -14.83 28.44 -1.17
CA LEU A 44 -14.07 28.77 0.04
C LEU A 44 -12.60 28.35 -0.06
N SER A 45 -12.31 27.17 -0.64
CA SER A 45 -10.93 26.70 -0.81
C SER A 45 -10.06 27.74 -1.50
N ASP A 46 -10.58 28.41 -2.52
CA ASP A 46 -9.79 29.29 -3.37
C ASP A 46 -9.40 30.59 -2.66
N CYS A 47 -10.06 30.93 -1.54
CA CYS A 47 -9.59 32.00 -0.66
C CYS A 47 -8.20 31.72 -0.09
N PHE A 48 -7.88 30.45 0.16
CA PHE A 48 -6.60 30.02 0.73
C PHE A 48 -5.46 29.93 -0.31
N ASN A 49 -5.71 30.31 -1.56
CA ASN A 49 -4.64 30.66 -2.50
C ASN A 49 -4.02 32.02 -2.19
N TYR A 50 -4.70 32.86 -1.40
CA TYR A 50 -4.29 34.23 -1.06
C TYR A 50 -4.00 34.41 0.43
N TYR A 51 -4.46 33.47 1.27
CA TYR A 51 -4.21 33.43 2.70
C TYR A 51 -3.70 32.05 3.08
N PRO A 52 -2.80 31.93 4.07
CA PRO A 52 -2.45 30.62 4.60
C PRO A 52 -3.70 29.96 5.22
N PHE A 53 -3.83 28.64 5.06
CA PHE A 53 -4.84 27.84 5.75
C PHE A 53 -4.45 27.73 7.24
N ASN A 54 -4.74 28.78 8.00
CA ASN A 54 -4.40 28.93 9.42
C ASN A 54 -5.66 29.25 10.24
N SER A 55 -5.85 28.52 11.34
CA SER A 55 -6.97 28.68 12.28
C SER A 55 -7.08 30.06 12.94
N ASP A 56 -6.00 30.84 12.96
CA ASP A 56 -6.02 32.20 13.52
C ASP A 56 -6.72 33.19 12.58
N ASN A 57 -6.79 32.89 11.29
CA ASN A 57 -7.49 33.73 10.32
C ASN A 57 -9.00 33.74 10.56
N LYS A 58 -9.63 34.86 10.20
CA LYS A 58 -11.08 35.02 10.22
C LYS A 58 -11.66 34.65 8.87
N VAL A 59 -12.66 33.79 8.84
CA VAL A 59 -13.34 33.35 7.61
C VAL A 59 -14.81 33.74 7.70
N ALA A 60 -15.33 34.40 6.69
CA ALA A 60 -16.72 34.85 6.68
C ALA A 60 -17.45 34.49 5.40
N GLU A 61 -18.75 34.24 5.54
CA GLU A 61 -19.70 34.35 4.44
C GLU A 61 -19.92 35.83 4.11
N VAL A 62 -19.90 36.14 2.82
CA VAL A 62 -20.06 37.51 2.33
C VAL A 62 -21.10 37.58 1.22
N GLU A 63 -21.73 38.75 1.12
CA GLU A 63 -22.69 39.09 0.08
C GLU A 63 -22.17 40.30 -0.70
N ALA A 64 -21.84 40.09 -1.96
CA ALA A 64 -21.55 41.17 -2.89
C ALA A 64 -22.87 41.76 -3.40
N ILE A 65 -23.12 43.00 -3.01
CA ILE A 65 -24.37 43.73 -3.27
C ILE A 65 -24.18 44.93 -4.21
N GLY A 66 -22.93 45.25 -4.55
CA GLY A 66 -22.57 46.26 -5.55
C GLY A 66 -22.32 45.67 -6.93
N GLU A 67 -21.52 46.38 -7.73
CA GLU A 67 -20.98 45.88 -8.98
C GLU A 67 -20.01 44.73 -8.69
N VAL A 68 -20.05 43.66 -9.48
CA VAL A 68 -19.17 42.49 -9.32
C VAL A 68 -18.40 42.29 -10.62
N VAL A 69 -17.09 42.26 -10.51
CA VAL A 69 -16.17 42.00 -11.63
C VAL A 69 -15.31 40.78 -11.32
N SER A 70 -15.06 39.97 -12.34
CA SER A 70 -14.16 38.82 -12.28
C SER A 70 -13.63 38.50 -13.67
N ASP A 71 -12.50 37.80 -13.71
CA ASP A 71 -12.01 37.20 -14.95
C ASP A 71 -12.85 35.96 -15.29
N SER A 72 -12.98 35.66 -16.57
CA SER A 72 -13.83 34.57 -17.06
C SER A 72 -13.39 33.21 -16.50
N GLY A 73 -14.28 32.53 -15.77
CA GLY A 73 -14.04 31.17 -15.25
C GLY A 73 -13.30 31.10 -13.91
N ASP A 74 -12.95 32.24 -13.30
CA ASP A 74 -12.36 32.30 -11.97
C ASP A 74 -13.45 32.29 -10.87
N THR A 75 -13.13 31.72 -9.72
CA THR A 75 -13.96 31.79 -8.51
C THR A 75 -13.67 33.05 -7.70
N LYS A 76 -12.57 33.75 -7.98
CA LYS A 76 -12.25 35.04 -7.38
C LYS A 76 -13.03 36.16 -8.06
N HIS A 77 -13.67 36.98 -7.23
CA HIS A 77 -14.43 38.14 -7.66
C HIS A 77 -14.01 39.37 -6.84
N CYS A 78 -14.30 40.54 -7.39
CA CYS A 78 -14.13 41.83 -6.72
C CYS A 78 -15.46 42.61 -6.78
N THR A 79 -15.78 43.35 -5.71
CA THR A 79 -16.96 44.24 -5.67
C THR A 79 -16.65 45.57 -5.01
N ASN A 80 -17.37 46.63 -5.38
CA ASN A 80 -17.29 47.91 -4.67
C ASN A 80 -18.19 47.96 -3.42
N LYS A 81 -19.09 46.98 -3.21
CA LYS A 81 -19.98 46.96 -2.05
C LYS A 81 -20.19 45.54 -1.52
N ILE A 82 -19.73 45.29 -0.30
CA ILE A 82 -19.72 43.98 0.33
C ILE A 82 -20.36 44.03 1.71
N LYS A 83 -21.16 43.02 2.04
CA LYS A 83 -21.67 42.79 3.39
C LYS A 83 -20.99 41.56 3.99
N ILE A 84 -20.49 41.71 5.21
CA ILE A 84 -19.95 40.59 5.99
C ILE A 84 -21.12 39.96 6.75
N VAL A 85 -21.56 38.77 6.35
CA VAL A 85 -22.81 38.18 6.87
C VAL A 85 -22.60 37.60 8.26
N ARG A 86 -21.63 36.69 8.38
CA ARG A 86 -21.28 35.98 9.62
C ARG A 86 -19.87 35.41 9.53
N GLU A 87 -19.23 35.20 10.67
CA GLU A 87 -18.04 34.37 10.78
C GLU A 87 -18.42 32.89 10.64
N LEU A 88 -17.59 32.12 9.94
CA LEU A 88 -17.65 30.67 9.90
C LEU A 88 -16.82 30.10 11.04
N THR A 89 -17.33 29.06 11.71
CA THR A 89 -16.50 28.25 12.60
C THR A 89 -15.49 27.43 11.79
N TRP A 90 -14.35 27.07 12.39
CA TRP A 90 -13.37 26.22 11.72
C TRP A 90 -13.87 24.81 11.40
N HIS A 91 -14.89 24.34 12.12
CA HIS A 91 -15.57 23.10 11.76
C HIS A 91 -16.31 23.25 10.41
N GLU A 92 -17.06 24.34 10.22
CA GLU A 92 -17.70 24.65 8.93
C GLU A 92 -16.68 24.88 7.82
N VAL A 93 -15.56 25.56 8.12
CA VAL A 93 -14.47 25.76 7.15
C VAL A 93 -13.94 24.42 6.65
N LEU A 94 -13.63 23.49 7.57
CA LEU A 94 -13.15 22.15 7.22
C LEU A 94 -14.16 21.38 6.38
N ASP A 95 -15.46 21.45 6.70
CA ASP A 95 -16.52 20.80 5.92
C ASP A 95 -16.64 21.40 4.51
N LEU A 96 -16.43 22.71 4.36
CA LEU A 96 -16.58 23.42 3.08
C LEU A 96 -15.37 23.31 2.16
N VAL A 97 -14.16 23.13 2.70
CA VAL A 97 -12.93 23.00 1.88
C VAL A 97 -12.62 21.55 1.48
N ASN A 98 -13.30 20.57 2.07
CA ASN A 98 -13.12 19.16 1.78
C ASN A 98 -14.36 18.57 1.07
N MET A 99 -14.15 17.62 0.17
CA MET A 99 -15.24 16.86 -0.48
C MET A 99 -15.38 15.49 0.19
N GLY A 100 -16.10 15.43 1.32
CA GLY A 100 -16.34 14.20 2.06
C GLY A 100 -16.63 14.48 3.53
N LYS A 101 -16.51 13.46 4.39
CA LYS A 101 -16.81 13.54 5.83
C LYS A 101 -15.60 13.26 6.69
N ASP A 102 -15.59 13.83 7.89
CA ASP A 102 -14.61 13.58 8.94
C ASP A 102 -13.16 13.90 8.51
N CYS A 103 -12.97 14.86 7.60
CA CYS A 103 -11.65 15.25 7.13
C CYS A 103 -11.07 16.38 8.01
N THR A 104 -9.76 16.31 8.25
CA THR A 104 -8.97 17.38 8.85
C THR A 104 -7.91 17.83 7.85
N GLY A 105 -7.60 19.13 7.83
CA GLY A 105 -6.75 19.73 6.81
C GLY A 105 -7.55 20.20 5.59
N TYR A 106 -6.84 20.41 4.48
CA TYR A 106 -7.26 21.22 3.36
C TYR A 106 -7.37 20.43 2.05
N CYS A 107 -8.44 20.66 1.29
CA CYS A 107 -8.63 20.13 -0.06
C CYS A 107 -8.57 18.60 -0.22
N ASN A 108 -9.05 17.86 0.78
CA ASN A 108 -9.22 16.41 0.67
C ASN A 108 -10.48 16.03 -0.10
N SER A 109 -10.45 14.89 -0.79
CA SER A 109 -11.59 14.25 -1.44
C SER A 109 -11.74 12.82 -0.94
N GLY A 110 -12.92 12.47 -0.43
CA GLY A 110 -13.20 11.22 0.29
C GLY A 110 -13.26 11.44 1.80
N ASN A 111 -13.31 10.36 2.59
CA ASN A 111 -13.66 10.43 4.01
C ASN A 111 -12.50 10.11 4.94
N ARG A 112 -12.51 10.73 6.13
CA ARG A 112 -11.59 10.44 7.25
C ARG A 112 -10.11 10.64 6.89
N ASN A 113 -9.83 11.60 6.02
CA ASN A 113 -8.45 11.98 5.71
C ASN A 113 -7.92 12.99 6.74
N SER A 114 -6.64 12.89 7.05
CA SER A 114 -5.94 13.84 7.92
C SER A 114 -4.68 14.32 7.23
N GLY A 115 -4.57 15.64 7.07
CA GLY A 115 -3.56 16.29 6.24
C GLY A 115 -4.20 16.92 5.00
N ASP A 116 -3.39 17.26 4.02
CA ASP A 116 -3.82 18.08 2.89
C ASP A 116 -3.80 17.30 1.57
N TRP A 117 -4.71 17.66 0.67
CA TRP A 117 -4.70 17.20 -0.73
C TRP A 117 -4.77 15.67 -0.92
N ASN A 118 -5.39 14.95 0.01
CA ASN A 118 -5.59 13.51 -0.16
C ASN A 118 -6.83 13.20 -1.00
N SER A 119 -6.74 12.17 -1.84
CA SER A 119 -7.85 11.59 -2.59
C SER A 119 -8.05 10.13 -2.19
N GLY A 120 -9.26 9.75 -1.79
CA GLY A 120 -9.60 8.43 -1.22
C GLY A 120 -9.93 8.54 0.26
N ASN A 121 -9.80 7.45 1.02
CA ASN A 121 -10.29 7.39 2.41
C ASN A 121 -9.21 6.97 3.41
N ARG A 122 -9.31 7.51 4.63
CA ARG A 122 -8.47 7.13 5.77
C ARG A 122 -6.97 7.33 5.53
N ASN A 123 -6.59 8.32 4.72
CA ASN A 123 -5.20 8.71 4.55
C ASN A 123 -4.75 9.61 5.69
N SER A 124 -3.50 9.47 6.11
CA SER A 124 -2.82 10.35 7.07
C SER A 124 -1.52 10.85 6.46
N GLY A 125 -1.32 12.17 6.48
CA GLY A 125 -0.27 12.87 5.73
C GLY A 125 -0.85 13.54 4.49
N ASP A 126 0.01 13.93 3.56
CA ASP A 126 -0.36 14.83 2.47
C ASP A 126 -0.20 14.19 1.09
N TRP A 127 -1.01 14.63 0.13
CA TRP A 127 -0.89 14.27 -1.28
C TRP A 127 -0.98 12.76 -1.56
N ASN A 128 -1.73 12.01 -0.75
CA ASN A 128 -1.96 10.60 -1.02
C ASN A 128 -3.16 10.39 -1.95
N SER A 129 -3.05 9.39 -2.84
CA SER A 129 -4.13 8.92 -3.70
C SER A 129 -4.38 7.44 -3.46
N GLY A 130 -5.63 7.07 -3.12
CA GLY A 130 -6.04 5.73 -2.71
C GLY A 130 -6.43 5.69 -1.23
N ASP A 131 -6.48 4.50 -0.62
CA ASP A 131 -7.04 4.31 0.71
C ASP A 131 -6.00 3.84 1.74
N CYS A 132 -6.16 4.32 2.98
CA CYS A 132 -5.44 3.87 4.17
C CYS A 132 -3.91 4.06 4.07
N ASN A 133 -3.44 5.11 3.42
CA ASN A 133 -2.01 5.44 3.37
C ASN A 133 -1.59 6.25 4.61
N SER A 134 -0.35 6.10 5.02
CA SER A 134 0.28 6.90 6.09
C SER A 134 1.63 7.43 5.62
N GLY A 135 1.83 8.74 5.70
CA GLY A 135 2.95 9.46 5.09
C GLY A 135 2.50 10.24 3.86
N ASN A 136 3.43 10.65 3.00
CA ASN A 136 3.15 11.64 1.97
C ASN A 136 3.37 11.10 0.55
N TRP A 137 2.63 11.63 -0.42
CA TRP A 137 2.82 11.36 -1.86
C TRP A 137 2.69 9.89 -2.25
N ASN A 138 1.89 9.10 -1.53
CA ASN A 138 1.65 7.71 -1.91
C ASN A 138 0.52 7.59 -2.94
N SER A 139 0.68 6.67 -3.88
CA SER A 139 -0.36 6.27 -4.83
C SER A 139 -0.65 4.78 -4.70
N GLY A 140 -1.92 4.42 -4.53
CA GLY A 140 -2.39 3.07 -4.22
C GLY A 140 -2.84 2.95 -2.76
N ASN A 141 -2.85 1.74 -2.20
CA ASN A 141 -3.50 1.49 -0.92
C ASN A 141 -2.58 0.88 0.14
N ARG A 142 -2.82 1.27 1.40
CA ARG A 142 -2.17 0.72 2.60
C ARG A 142 -0.65 0.87 2.58
N ASN A 143 -0.14 1.95 2.02
CA ASN A 143 1.29 2.25 2.07
C ASN A 143 1.63 3.00 3.36
N SER A 144 2.81 2.73 3.90
CA SER A 144 3.39 3.45 5.04
C SER A 144 4.77 3.97 4.66
N GLY A 145 4.99 5.27 4.81
CA GLY A 145 6.17 5.98 4.31
C GLY A 145 5.78 6.94 3.17
N ASN A 146 6.74 7.31 2.34
CA ASN A 146 6.59 8.39 1.37
C ASN A 146 6.87 7.94 -0.05
N ARG A 147 6.15 8.56 -1.01
CA ARG A 147 6.42 8.42 -2.45
C ARG A 147 6.36 6.97 -2.94
N ASN A 148 5.51 6.14 -2.34
CA ASN A 148 5.28 4.78 -2.82
C ASN A 148 4.21 4.76 -3.91
N SER A 149 4.40 3.90 -4.91
CA SER A 149 3.41 3.59 -5.93
C SER A 149 3.08 2.09 -5.92
N GLY A 150 1.80 1.76 -5.77
CA GLY A 150 1.31 0.39 -5.62
C GLY A 150 0.72 0.16 -4.23
N ASN A 151 0.70 -1.08 -3.74
CA ASN A 151 -0.04 -1.41 -2.51
C ASN A 151 0.80 -2.11 -1.45
N ARG A 152 0.50 -1.81 -0.18
CA ARG A 152 1.08 -2.46 1.01
C ARG A 152 2.60 -2.34 1.10
N ASN A 153 3.16 -1.22 0.64
CA ASN A 153 4.57 -0.93 0.79
C ASN A 153 4.84 -0.29 2.15
N SER A 154 6.00 -0.59 2.73
CA SER A 154 6.51 0.03 3.95
C SER A 154 7.93 0.53 3.71
N GLY A 155 8.17 1.82 3.95
CA GLY A 155 9.39 2.52 3.57
C GLY A 155 9.11 3.57 2.49
N ASP A 156 10.16 4.07 1.85
CA ASP A 156 10.07 5.19 0.92
C ASP A 156 10.43 4.78 -0.51
N TRP A 157 9.81 5.44 -1.50
CA TRP A 157 10.18 5.32 -2.92
C TRP A 157 10.05 3.92 -3.51
N ASN A 158 9.12 3.10 -3.02
CA ASN A 158 8.87 1.80 -3.61
C ASN A 158 7.87 1.88 -4.77
N SER A 159 8.14 1.13 -5.83
CA SER A 159 7.21 0.90 -6.94
C SER A 159 6.87 -0.59 -7.03
N GLY A 160 5.57 -0.92 -7.06
CA GLY A 160 5.07 -2.29 -6.98
C GLY A 160 4.38 -2.56 -5.65
N ASN A 161 4.28 -3.82 -5.22
CA ASN A 161 3.46 -4.22 -4.09
C ASN A 161 4.23 -5.01 -3.03
N ARG A 162 3.86 -4.82 -1.77
CA ARG A 162 4.37 -5.58 -0.61
C ARG A 162 5.88 -5.47 -0.44
N ASN A 163 6.46 -4.33 -0.77
CA ASN A 163 7.87 -4.06 -0.51
C ASN A 163 8.07 -3.54 0.92
N SER A 164 9.17 -3.93 1.55
CA SER A 164 9.61 -3.43 2.84
C SER A 164 11.05 -2.94 2.74
N GLY A 165 11.29 -1.69 3.11
CA GLY A 165 12.54 -0.96 2.87
C GLY A 165 12.34 0.11 1.79
N ASP A 166 13.43 0.64 1.26
CA ASP A 166 13.41 1.82 0.41
C ASP A 166 13.91 1.55 -1.01
N TRP A 167 13.41 2.30 -1.98
CA TRP A 167 13.88 2.28 -3.36
C TRP A 167 13.76 0.91 -4.06
N ASN A 168 12.75 0.10 -3.70
CA ASN A 168 12.50 -1.15 -4.40
C ASN A 168 11.58 -0.96 -5.60
N SER A 169 11.87 -1.67 -6.69
CA SER A 169 11.00 -1.77 -7.87
C SER A 169 10.63 -3.23 -8.11
N GLY A 170 9.34 -3.52 -8.26
CA GLY A 170 8.78 -4.87 -8.35
C GLY A 170 8.01 -5.27 -7.09
N ASP A 171 7.75 -6.55 -6.90
CA ASP A 171 6.86 -7.04 -5.84
C ASP A 171 7.59 -7.90 -4.79
N CYS A 172 7.14 -7.78 -3.54
CA CYS A 172 7.53 -8.63 -2.41
C CYS A 172 9.03 -8.59 -2.06
N ASN A 173 9.68 -7.44 -2.22
CA ASN A 173 11.07 -7.26 -1.82
C ASN A 173 11.20 -6.85 -0.35
N SER A 174 12.27 -7.29 0.30
CA SER A 174 12.67 -6.87 1.65
C SER A 174 14.12 -6.40 1.65
N GLY A 175 14.36 -5.19 2.16
CA GLY A 175 15.63 -4.49 2.08
C GLY A 175 15.55 -3.33 1.08
N ASN A 176 16.70 -2.81 0.62
CA ASN A 176 16.76 -1.56 -0.13
C ASN A 176 17.33 -1.74 -1.53
N TRP A 177 16.93 -0.89 -2.47
CA TRP A 177 17.50 -0.83 -3.82
C TRP A 177 17.39 -2.15 -4.61
N ASN A 178 16.33 -2.93 -4.39
CA ASN A 178 16.10 -4.14 -5.18
C ASN A 178 15.24 -3.83 -6.42
N SER A 179 15.61 -4.40 -7.56
CA SER A 179 14.81 -4.39 -8.79
C SER A 179 14.46 -5.81 -9.22
N GLY A 180 13.17 -6.10 -9.40
CA GLY A 180 12.63 -7.45 -9.62
C GLY A 180 11.76 -7.87 -8.44
N ASN A 181 11.51 -9.18 -8.29
CA ASN A 181 10.52 -9.67 -7.33
C ASN A 181 11.13 -10.64 -6.32
N ARG A 182 10.59 -10.62 -5.10
CA ARG A 182 10.91 -11.58 -4.03
C ARG A 182 12.38 -11.61 -3.63
N ASN A 183 13.05 -10.45 -3.67
CA ASN A 183 14.41 -10.31 -3.20
C ASN A 183 14.44 -10.02 -1.69
N SER A 184 15.43 -10.56 -0.99
CA SER A 184 15.74 -10.26 0.41
C SER A 184 17.19 -9.83 0.55
N GLY A 185 17.43 -8.66 1.12
CA GLY A 185 18.74 -7.99 1.17
C GLY A 185 18.76 -6.73 0.31
N ASN A 186 19.93 -6.25 -0.09
CA ASN A 186 20.07 -4.96 -0.75
C ASN A 186 20.72 -5.05 -2.12
N TRP A 187 20.38 -4.11 -3.00
CA TRP A 187 21.03 -3.96 -4.30
C TRP A 187 20.95 -5.21 -5.19
N ASN A 188 19.85 -5.97 -5.11
CA ASN A 188 19.64 -7.10 -6.00
C ASN A 188 18.87 -6.69 -7.26
N SER A 189 19.34 -7.14 -8.41
CA SER A 189 18.68 -7.08 -9.70
C SER A 189 18.32 -8.51 -10.14
N GLY A 190 17.07 -8.73 -10.53
CA GLY A 190 16.51 -10.04 -10.86
C GLY A 190 15.51 -10.54 -9.82
N ASP A 191 15.13 -11.82 -9.89
CA ASP A 191 14.08 -12.38 -9.03
C ASP A 191 14.61 -13.42 -8.03
N CYS A 192 13.96 -13.52 -6.87
CA CYS A 192 14.17 -14.56 -5.86
C CYS A 192 15.60 -14.63 -5.31
N ASN A 193 16.26 -13.48 -5.14
CA ASN A 193 17.58 -13.42 -4.52
C ASN A 193 17.48 -13.30 -2.99
N SER A 194 18.48 -13.83 -2.30
CA SER A 194 18.73 -13.63 -0.87
C SER A 194 20.20 -13.25 -0.69
N GLY A 195 20.50 -12.12 -0.07
CA GLY A 195 21.86 -11.57 0.01
C GLY A 195 21.94 -10.21 -0.67
N ASP A 196 23.15 -9.78 -1.04
CA ASP A 196 23.40 -8.39 -1.44
C ASP A 196 24.17 -8.28 -2.76
N TRP A 197 23.89 -7.23 -3.55
CA TRP A 197 24.60 -6.91 -4.79
C TRP A 197 24.60 -8.01 -5.86
N ASN A 198 23.51 -8.78 -5.97
CA ASN A 198 23.36 -9.78 -7.03
C ASN A 198 22.74 -9.15 -8.29
N ASP A 199 23.27 -9.48 -9.46
CA ASP A 199 22.69 -9.14 -10.77
C ASP A 199 22.35 -10.43 -11.52
N THR A 200 21.42 -11.19 -10.96
CA THR A 200 20.96 -12.49 -11.46
C THR A 200 19.66 -12.91 -10.76
N SER A 201 19.13 -14.11 -11.01
CA SER A 201 18.01 -14.67 -10.25
C SER A 201 18.46 -15.86 -9.40
N PHE A 202 17.68 -16.20 -8.38
CA PHE A 202 17.88 -17.38 -7.53
C PHE A 202 19.26 -17.45 -6.86
N SER A 203 19.88 -16.30 -6.61
CA SER A 203 21.16 -16.21 -5.88
C SER A 203 20.91 -16.10 -4.38
N ASN A 204 21.65 -16.88 -3.57
CA ASN A 204 21.72 -16.73 -2.12
C ASN A 204 23.05 -16.09 -1.64
N GLY A 205 23.79 -15.42 -2.53
CA GLY A 205 25.15 -14.96 -2.31
C GLY A 205 25.35 -13.45 -2.39
N VAL A 206 26.60 -13.06 -2.65
CA VAL A 206 27.04 -11.66 -2.69
C VAL A 206 27.86 -11.43 -3.97
N PHE A 207 27.57 -10.36 -4.73
CA PHE A 207 28.25 -10.03 -6.00
C PHE A 207 28.10 -11.09 -7.11
N ASN A 208 27.02 -11.86 -7.15
CA ASN A 208 26.80 -12.84 -8.22
C ASN A 208 26.20 -12.18 -9.47
N THR A 209 26.81 -12.40 -10.62
CA THR A 209 26.35 -11.92 -11.94
C THR A 209 25.86 -13.04 -12.86
N LYS A 210 25.85 -14.27 -12.35
CA LYS A 210 25.36 -15.48 -13.02
C LYS A 210 24.56 -16.29 -12.02
N GLU A 211 23.52 -16.97 -12.49
CA GLU A 211 22.70 -17.82 -11.65
C GLU A 211 23.60 -18.93 -11.08
N PRO A 212 23.69 -19.09 -9.74
CA PRO A 212 24.58 -20.07 -9.16
C PRO A 212 24.08 -21.48 -9.44
N ASN A 213 25.02 -22.40 -9.61
CA ASN A 213 24.69 -23.81 -9.66
C ASN A 213 24.23 -24.28 -8.27
N ILE A 214 23.34 -25.26 -8.25
CA ILE A 214 22.78 -25.81 -7.01
C ILE A 214 23.54 -27.04 -6.55
N TYR A 215 23.47 -27.28 -5.24
CA TYR A 215 23.89 -28.54 -4.65
C TYR A 215 22.78 -29.58 -4.79
N MET A 216 23.15 -30.79 -5.20
CA MET A 216 22.31 -31.97 -5.08
C MET A 216 23.11 -33.05 -4.36
N PHE A 217 22.49 -33.68 -3.37
CA PHE A 217 23.13 -34.72 -2.56
C PHE A 217 24.46 -34.26 -1.91
N ASP A 218 24.46 -33.03 -1.39
CA ASP A 218 25.59 -32.33 -0.74
C ASP A 218 26.80 -32.04 -1.65
N GLU A 219 26.67 -32.23 -2.96
CA GLU A 219 27.72 -31.94 -3.94
C GLU A 219 27.24 -30.92 -4.97
N LEU A 220 28.14 -30.02 -5.39
CA LEU A 220 27.83 -28.99 -6.37
C LEU A 220 27.59 -29.64 -7.73
N THR A 221 26.59 -29.15 -8.46
CA THR A 221 26.24 -29.64 -9.80
C THR A 221 26.58 -28.60 -10.87
N GLU A 222 26.39 -28.94 -12.14
CA GLU A 222 26.38 -27.98 -13.25
C GLU A 222 24.96 -27.42 -13.53
N MET A 223 23.96 -27.80 -12.73
CA MET A 223 22.58 -27.34 -12.90
C MET A 223 22.34 -26.06 -12.10
N THR A 224 21.58 -25.14 -12.68
CA THR A 224 21.00 -24.00 -11.96
C THR A 224 19.69 -24.38 -11.27
N TYR A 225 19.18 -23.52 -10.38
CA TYR A 225 17.86 -23.75 -9.79
C TYR A 225 16.76 -23.71 -10.85
N ARG A 226 16.89 -22.84 -11.85
CA ARG A 226 15.98 -22.78 -12.99
C ARG A 226 15.96 -24.07 -13.81
N ASP A 227 17.10 -24.75 -13.96
CA ASP A 227 17.13 -26.08 -14.59
C ASP A 227 16.36 -27.11 -13.75
N TRP A 228 16.57 -27.12 -12.43
CA TRP A 228 15.81 -27.98 -11.52
C TRP A 228 14.31 -27.71 -11.57
N LEU A 229 13.89 -26.43 -11.61
CA LEU A 229 12.47 -26.07 -11.72
C LEU A 229 11.81 -26.70 -12.95
N ASN A 230 12.56 -26.87 -14.04
CA ASN A 230 12.06 -27.44 -15.29
C ASN A 230 12.38 -28.93 -15.47
N HIS A 231 13.09 -29.55 -14.52
CA HIS A 231 13.55 -30.92 -14.63
C HIS A 231 12.40 -31.94 -14.42
N PRO A 232 12.24 -32.97 -15.28
CA PRO A 232 11.16 -33.97 -15.16
C PRO A 232 11.08 -34.65 -13.78
N ALA A 233 12.23 -34.97 -13.19
CA ALA A 233 12.29 -35.59 -11.86
C ALA A 233 11.62 -34.74 -10.77
N ARG A 234 11.67 -33.41 -10.86
CA ARG A 234 11.00 -32.52 -9.90
C ARG A 234 9.49 -32.76 -9.88
N PHE A 235 8.87 -32.85 -11.06
CA PHE A 235 7.44 -33.08 -11.17
C PHE A 235 7.04 -34.46 -10.66
N ILE A 236 7.86 -35.48 -10.91
CA ILE A 236 7.64 -36.83 -10.36
C ILE A 236 7.75 -36.82 -8.83
N LEU A 237 8.80 -36.20 -8.30
CA LEU A 237 9.06 -36.15 -6.85
C LEU A 237 8.02 -35.33 -6.07
N ASN A 238 7.37 -34.34 -6.70
CA ASN A 238 6.22 -33.66 -6.11
C ASN A 238 5.00 -34.58 -5.91
N GLY A 239 5.01 -35.79 -6.49
CA GLY A 239 4.00 -36.82 -6.26
C GLY A 239 4.30 -37.77 -5.09
N VAL A 240 5.44 -37.63 -4.41
CA VAL A 240 5.76 -38.45 -3.23
C VAL A 240 4.72 -38.15 -2.13
N PRO A 241 4.05 -39.18 -1.56
CA PRO A 241 3.14 -38.98 -0.43
C PRO A 241 3.87 -38.32 0.74
N PHE A 242 3.37 -37.20 1.26
CA PHE A 242 3.92 -36.50 2.42
C PHE A 242 2.99 -36.65 3.62
N ASP A 243 3.55 -36.50 4.81
CA ASP A 243 2.76 -36.58 6.04
C ASP A 243 1.91 -35.31 6.16
N GLU A 244 0.63 -35.48 6.44
CA GLU A 244 -0.32 -34.37 6.44
C GLU A 244 -0.79 -34.09 7.86
N ILE A 245 -0.84 -32.81 8.23
CA ILE A 245 -1.60 -32.36 9.39
C ILE A 245 -2.89 -31.76 8.84
N ARG A 246 -4.04 -32.30 9.24
CA ARG A 246 -5.34 -31.78 8.83
C ARG A 246 -6.29 -31.63 10.02
N TRP A 247 -7.18 -30.66 9.90
CA TRP A 247 -8.27 -30.47 10.84
C TRP A 247 -9.30 -31.60 10.67
N VAL A 248 -9.60 -32.30 11.77
CA VAL A 248 -10.66 -33.29 11.85
C VAL A 248 -11.82 -32.68 12.61
N TYR A 249 -12.92 -32.45 11.90
CA TYR A 249 -14.16 -31.93 12.50
C TYR A 249 -14.75 -32.94 13.49
N SER A 250 -15.35 -32.46 14.58
CA SER A 250 -15.99 -33.26 15.64
C SER A 250 -16.94 -34.35 15.12
N GLU A 251 -17.68 -34.07 14.04
CA GLU A 251 -18.59 -35.02 13.37
C GLU A 251 -17.87 -36.22 12.74
N ASN A 252 -16.61 -36.04 12.32
CA ASN A 252 -15.77 -37.04 11.67
C ASN A 252 -14.78 -37.71 12.64
N MET A 253 -14.80 -37.31 13.92
CA MET A 253 -13.96 -37.91 14.95
C MET A 253 -14.50 -39.28 15.36
N THR A 254 -13.61 -40.24 15.55
CA THR A 254 -13.95 -41.52 16.19
C THR A 254 -14.28 -41.31 17.67
N ASP A 255 -14.95 -42.29 18.28
CA ASP A 255 -15.28 -42.20 19.72
C ASP A 255 -14.03 -42.12 20.60
N ASP A 256 -12.93 -42.80 20.21
CA ASP A 256 -11.64 -42.72 20.91
C ASP A 256 -11.00 -41.34 20.74
N GLU A 257 -11.04 -40.77 19.53
CA GLU A 257 -10.54 -39.41 19.29
C GLU A 257 -11.33 -38.38 20.10
N LYS A 258 -12.65 -38.55 20.22
CA LYS A 258 -13.49 -37.67 21.05
C LYS A 258 -13.13 -37.76 22.53
N LYS A 259 -12.77 -38.95 22.99
CA LYS A 259 -12.34 -39.18 24.38
C LYS A 259 -10.96 -38.60 24.67
N GLU A 260 -10.04 -38.66 23.70
CA GLU A 260 -8.68 -38.10 23.82
C GLU A 260 -8.65 -36.58 23.68
N HIS A 261 -9.59 -36.01 22.92
CA HIS A 261 -9.69 -34.56 22.65
C HIS A 261 -11.03 -33.96 23.12
N PRO A 262 -11.40 -34.05 24.41
CA PRO A 262 -12.70 -33.59 24.90
C PRO A 262 -12.95 -32.09 24.65
N GLU A 263 -11.92 -31.30 24.39
CA GLU A 263 -12.02 -29.90 23.94
C GLU A 263 -12.77 -29.73 22.59
N HIS A 264 -12.94 -30.81 21.81
CA HIS A 264 -13.61 -30.80 20.51
C HIS A 264 -15.03 -30.24 20.56
N ASP A 265 -15.71 -30.33 21.71
CA ASP A 265 -17.05 -29.77 21.91
C ASP A 265 -17.07 -28.24 21.83
N VAL A 266 -15.95 -27.60 22.16
CA VAL A 266 -15.78 -26.14 22.13
C VAL A 266 -15.05 -25.69 20.88
N THR A 267 -14.01 -26.43 20.46
CA THR A 267 -13.17 -26.08 19.30
C THR A 267 -13.77 -26.52 17.96
N GLY A 268 -14.74 -27.44 17.98
CA GLY A 268 -15.35 -28.02 16.78
C GLY A 268 -14.52 -29.11 16.10
N GLY A 269 -13.42 -29.55 16.71
CA GLY A 269 -12.50 -30.55 16.15
C GLY A 269 -11.07 -30.43 16.71
N PHE A 270 -10.13 -31.13 16.08
CA PHE A 270 -8.71 -31.10 16.44
C PHE A 270 -7.79 -31.26 15.22
N LEU A 271 -6.51 -30.92 15.38
CA LEU A 271 -5.49 -31.20 14.36
C LEU A 271 -4.96 -32.62 14.56
N LYS A 272 -5.02 -33.42 13.48
CA LYS A 272 -4.49 -34.79 13.48
C LYS A 272 -3.39 -34.94 12.45
N GLU A 273 -2.31 -35.61 12.85
CA GLU A 273 -1.24 -36.07 11.99
C GLU A 273 -1.63 -37.37 11.26
N PHE A 274 -1.39 -37.40 9.96
CA PHE A 274 -1.57 -38.56 9.10
C PHE A 274 -0.20 -38.98 8.57
N ASP A 275 0.33 -40.06 9.13
CA ASP A 275 1.59 -40.66 8.71
C ASP A 275 1.40 -41.46 7.42
N TYR A 276 2.04 -40.98 6.35
CA TYR A 276 2.04 -41.61 5.04
C TYR A 276 3.42 -42.20 4.69
N SER A 277 4.34 -42.28 5.65
CA SER A 277 5.70 -42.81 5.47
C SER A 277 5.72 -44.19 4.79
N LYS A 278 4.85 -45.12 5.21
CA LYS A 278 4.71 -46.46 4.60
C LYS A 278 4.21 -46.42 3.15
N ASN A 279 3.44 -45.39 2.79
CA ASN A 279 2.88 -45.26 1.45
C ASN A 279 3.92 -44.79 0.43
N ARG A 280 5.01 -44.14 0.87
CA ARG A 280 6.08 -43.65 -0.02
C ARG A 280 6.80 -44.79 -0.74
N GLN A 281 7.08 -45.90 -0.04
CA GLN A 281 7.69 -47.07 -0.68
C GLN A 281 6.74 -47.73 -1.68
N ASN A 282 5.45 -47.83 -1.37
CA ASN A 282 4.46 -48.37 -2.30
C ASN A 282 4.33 -47.50 -3.55
N TRP A 283 4.32 -46.17 -3.37
CA TRP A 283 4.35 -45.21 -4.47
C TRP A 283 5.58 -45.43 -5.36
N TRP A 284 6.78 -45.50 -4.77
CA TRP A 284 8.01 -45.76 -5.51
C TRP A 284 7.96 -47.08 -6.26
N ASN A 285 7.53 -48.16 -5.60
CA ASN A 285 7.44 -49.49 -6.19
C ASN A 285 6.51 -49.50 -7.41
N GLY A 286 5.42 -48.72 -7.37
CA GLY A 286 4.45 -48.58 -8.46
C GLY A 286 4.94 -47.77 -9.66
N LEU A 287 6.04 -47.01 -9.57
CA LEU A 287 6.59 -46.29 -10.72
C LEU A 287 7.20 -47.26 -11.75
N ASP A 288 7.01 -46.94 -13.02
CA ASP A 288 7.67 -47.65 -14.12
C ASP A 288 9.19 -47.38 -14.13
N LYS A 289 9.91 -48.19 -14.93
CA LYS A 289 11.37 -48.13 -14.98
C LYS A 289 11.88 -46.78 -15.48
N ASP A 290 11.30 -46.22 -16.54
CA ASP A 290 11.76 -44.96 -17.13
C ASP A 290 11.58 -43.80 -16.14
N THR A 291 10.45 -43.78 -15.43
CA THR A 291 10.19 -42.81 -14.37
C THR A 291 11.20 -42.91 -13.22
N LYS A 292 11.54 -44.12 -12.78
CA LYS A 292 12.59 -44.33 -11.77
C LYS A 292 13.95 -43.87 -12.27
N GLU A 293 14.32 -44.19 -13.51
CA GLU A 293 15.60 -43.78 -14.10
C GLU A 293 15.74 -42.26 -14.18
N LYS A 294 14.67 -41.51 -14.48
CA LYS A 294 14.70 -40.03 -14.45
C LYS A 294 15.05 -39.44 -13.07
N ILE A 295 14.66 -40.13 -11.99
CA ILE A 295 15.03 -39.73 -10.62
C ILE A 295 16.47 -40.16 -10.33
N LYS A 296 16.83 -41.41 -10.67
CA LYS A 296 18.19 -41.94 -10.46
C LYS A 296 19.25 -41.21 -11.30
N SER A 297 18.87 -40.57 -12.40
CA SER A 297 19.75 -39.80 -13.26
C SER A 297 20.02 -38.38 -12.75
N LEU A 298 19.50 -38.00 -11.58
CA LEU A 298 19.83 -36.71 -10.98
C LEU A 298 21.34 -36.63 -10.69
N PRO A 299 21.95 -35.44 -10.85
CA PRO A 299 23.35 -35.25 -10.50
C PRO A 299 23.65 -35.70 -9.08
N ASN A 300 24.76 -36.41 -8.91
CA ASN A 300 25.27 -36.88 -7.61
C ASN A 300 24.27 -37.78 -6.85
N PHE A 301 23.34 -38.45 -7.54
CA PHE A 301 22.31 -39.26 -6.90
C PHE A 301 22.89 -40.27 -5.90
N ASP A 302 22.52 -40.09 -4.64
CA ASP A 302 22.93 -40.96 -3.53
C ASP A 302 21.68 -41.59 -2.91
N LYS A 303 21.58 -42.92 -3.03
CA LYS A 303 20.42 -43.67 -2.55
C LYS A 303 20.23 -43.61 -1.03
N GLN A 304 21.31 -43.50 -0.25
CA GLN A 304 21.22 -43.42 1.21
C GLN A 304 20.72 -42.05 1.64
N LYS A 305 21.21 -40.98 1.01
CA LYS A 305 20.71 -39.61 1.25
C LYS A 305 19.26 -39.46 0.76
N PHE A 306 18.93 -40.07 -0.38
CA PHE A 306 17.56 -40.11 -0.89
C PHE A 306 16.62 -40.83 0.08
N GLU A 307 17.00 -42.01 0.58
CA GLU A 307 16.24 -42.76 1.59
C GLU A 307 16.11 -41.94 2.88
N ARG A 308 17.18 -41.27 3.32
CA ARG A 308 17.14 -40.44 4.53
C ARG A 308 16.13 -39.29 4.44
N ILE A 309 16.01 -38.65 3.28
CA ILE A 309 15.10 -37.50 3.09
C ILE A 309 13.67 -37.97 2.82
N THR A 310 13.51 -38.99 1.98
CA THR A 310 12.19 -39.39 1.46
C THR A 310 11.58 -40.57 2.21
N GLY A 311 12.38 -41.40 2.87
CA GLY A 311 11.97 -42.70 3.44
C GLY A 311 11.89 -43.83 2.41
N ILE A 312 12.28 -43.58 1.15
CA ILE A 312 12.19 -44.55 0.05
C ILE A 312 13.52 -45.27 -0.14
N LYS A 313 13.47 -46.61 -0.07
CA LYS A 313 14.58 -47.50 -0.44
C LYS A 313 14.64 -47.67 -1.96
N VAL A 314 15.82 -47.39 -2.49
CA VAL A 314 16.13 -47.53 -3.92
C VAL A 314 17.10 -48.67 -4.12
N ASP A 315 16.68 -49.65 -4.92
CA ASP A 315 17.51 -50.77 -5.38
C ASP A 315 18.59 -50.29 -6.36
#